data_AF-A0A351RCG5-F1
#
_entry.id   AF-A0A351RCG5-F1
#
_cell.length_a   1.000
_cell.length_b   1.000
_cell.length_c   1.000
_cell.angle_alpha   90.00
_cell.angle_beta   90.00
_cell.angle_gamma   90.00
#
_symmetry.space_group_name_H-M   'P 1'
#
loop_
_entity.id
_entity.type
_entity.pdbx_description
1 polymer ?
#
loop_
_entity_poly.entity_id
_entity_poly.type
_entity_poly.pdbx_seq_one_letter_code
_entity_poly.pdbx_strand_id
1 'polypeptide(L)'
;MFSQLGKRTLLIDADMRHGRQHELFKLPNQNGLSTILSNRSDATSIQHVPAFMDLSVLTSGPTPPNPQELLGRQLFVSLLAYASHEFDV
;
A
#
# COMPACT_ATOMS: atom_id res chain seq x y z
N MET A 1 -13.55 10.32 1.56
CA MET A 1 -13.89 11.66 1.03
C MET A 1 -12.75 12.24 0.19
N PHE A 2 -11.48 12.18 0.62
CA PHE A 2 -10.34 12.76 -0.12
C PHE A 2 -10.32 12.43 -1.62
N SER A 3 -10.39 11.15 -1.99
CA SER A 3 -10.42 10.74 -3.41
C SER A 3 -11.64 11.26 -4.19
N GLN A 4 -12.79 11.45 -3.53
CA GLN A 4 -14.00 12.01 -4.15
C GLN A 4 -13.92 13.53 -4.31
N LEU A 5 -12.99 14.18 -3.62
CA LEU A 5 -12.67 15.60 -3.77
C LEU A 5 -11.55 15.83 -4.81
N GLY A 6 -11.21 14.81 -5.60
CA GLY A 6 -10.17 14.89 -6.64
C GLY A 6 -8.73 14.91 -6.11
N LYS A 7 -8.51 14.45 -4.87
CA LYS A 7 -7.15 14.29 -4.32
C LYS A 7 -6.60 12.93 -4.72
N ARG A 8 -5.38 12.90 -5.27
CA ARG A 8 -4.64 11.66 -5.49
C ARG A 8 -4.39 10.99 -4.14
N THR A 9 -5.18 9.97 -3.82
CA THR A 9 -5.21 9.37 -2.48
C THR A 9 -4.57 7.98 -2.52
N LEU A 10 -3.63 7.70 -1.64
CA LEU A 10 -3.07 6.36 -1.44
C LEU A 10 -3.48 5.78 -0.08
N LEU A 11 -4.18 4.65 -0.10
CA LEU A 11 -4.43 3.85 1.11
C LEU A 11 -3.38 2.74 1.22
N ILE A 12 -2.58 2.77 2.28
CA ILE A 12 -1.60 1.72 2.59
C ILE A 12 -2.13 0.83 3.72
N ASP A 13 -2.30 -0.47 3.46
CA ASP A 13 -2.64 -1.46 4.49
C ASP A 13 -1.37 -1.90 5.23
N ALA A 14 -1.03 -1.18 6.30
CA ALA A 14 0.14 -1.48 7.13
C ALA A 14 -0.08 -2.60 8.15
N ASP A 15 -1.28 -3.19 8.24
CA ASP A 15 -1.51 -4.39 9.04
C ASP A 15 -1.12 -5.65 8.23
N MET A 16 0.15 -6.02 8.31
CA MET A 16 0.63 -7.24 7.64
C MET A 16 0.26 -8.55 8.36
N ARG A 17 -0.41 -8.48 9.53
CA ARG A 17 -0.86 -9.68 10.26
C ARG A 17 -2.30 -10.03 9.91
N HIS A 18 -3.16 -9.02 9.77
CA HIS A 18 -4.60 -9.21 9.53
C HIS A 18 -5.16 -8.25 8.48
N GLY A 19 -4.33 -7.77 7.55
CA GLY A 19 -4.73 -6.77 6.54
C GLY A 19 -5.92 -7.23 5.70
N ARG A 20 -6.91 -6.34 5.56
CA ARG A 20 -8.22 -6.62 4.94
C ARG A 20 -8.57 -5.71 3.78
N GLN A 21 -7.75 -4.71 3.47
CA GLN A 21 -8.11 -3.75 2.41
C GLN A 21 -8.25 -4.45 1.05
N HIS A 22 -7.44 -5.46 0.79
CA HIS A 22 -7.54 -6.26 -0.43
C HIS A 22 -8.90 -6.96 -0.58
N GLU A 23 -9.53 -7.42 0.52
CA GLU A 23 -10.87 -8.03 0.49
C GLU A 23 -11.95 -6.99 0.20
N LEU A 24 -11.87 -5.84 0.88
CA LEU A 24 -12.84 -4.74 0.74
C LEU A 24 -12.85 -4.17 -0.69
N PHE A 25 -11.67 -4.01 -1.28
CA PHE A 25 -11.50 -3.46 -2.63
C PHE A 25 -11.44 -4.52 -3.73
N LYS A 26 -11.53 -5.81 -3.39
CA LYS A 26 -11.43 -6.97 -4.31
C LYS A 26 -10.15 -6.96 -5.15
N LEU A 27 -9.01 -6.70 -4.50
CA LEU A 27 -7.70 -6.61 -5.11
C LEU A 27 -6.87 -7.88 -4.82
N PRO A 28 -5.96 -8.28 -5.72
CA PRO A 28 -4.94 -9.28 -5.42
C PRO A 28 -4.04 -8.82 -4.27
N ASN A 29 -3.62 -9.78 -3.43
CA ASN A 29 -2.75 -9.56 -2.27
C ASN A 29 -1.45 -10.37 -2.33
N GLN A 30 -1.05 -10.80 -3.52
CA GLN A 30 0.20 -11.56 -3.72
C GLN A 30 1.43 -10.64 -3.64
N ASN A 31 1.27 -9.39 -4.07
CA ASN A 31 2.24 -8.31 -3.94
C ASN A 31 1.58 -7.17 -3.17
N GLY A 32 2.32 -6.55 -2.26
CA GLY A 32 1.85 -5.46 -1.41
C GLY A 32 2.99 -4.89 -0.56
N LEU A 33 2.64 -4.26 0.55
CA LEU A 33 3.61 -3.60 1.43
C LEU A 33 4.71 -4.57 1.90
N SER A 34 4.34 -5.76 2.37
CA SER A 34 5.29 -6.76 2.87
C SER A 34 6.32 -7.21 1.81
N THR A 35 5.91 -7.37 0.56
CA THR A 35 6.81 -7.77 -0.54
C THR A 35 7.71 -6.63 -0.96
N ILE A 36 7.21 -5.39 -0.99
CA ILE A 36 8.05 -4.19 -1.23
C ILE A 36 9.12 -4.11 -0.14
N LEU A 37 8.73 -4.17 1.14
CA LEU A 37 9.66 -4.04 2.28
C LEU A 37 10.63 -5.23 2.41
N SER A 38 10.35 -6.32 1.70
CA SER A 38 11.22 -7.49 1.55
C SER A 38 12.07 -7.46 0.27
N ASN A 39 12.05 -6.37 -0.52
CA ASN A 39 12.71 -6.25 -1.84
C ASN A 39 12.30 -7.33 -2.85
N ARG A 40 11.04 -7.80 -2.79
CA ARG A 40 10.48 -8.81 -3.70
C ARG A 40 9.54 -8.24 -4.75
N SER A 41 9.10 -7.00 -4.54
CA SER A 41 8.30 -6.22 -5.50
C SER A 41 8.64 -4.74 -5.36
N ASP A 42 8.06 -3.91 -6.21
CA ASP A 42 8.28 -2.46 -6.25
C ASP A 42 6.94 -1.69 -6.19
N ALA A 43 7.02 -0.38 -6.43
CA ALA A 43 5.88 0.53 -6.40
C ALA A 43 4.77 0.18 -7.41
N THR A 44 5.02 -0.67 -8.42
CA THR A 44 3.97 -1.17 -9.32
C THR A 44 2.93 -2.05 -8.60
N SER A 45 3.20 -2.44 -7.35
CA SER A 45 2.23 -3.13 -6.47
C SER A 45 1.11 -2.21 -5.99
N ILE A 46 1.21 -0.89 -6.19
CA ILE A 46 0.15 0.08 -5.91
C ILE A 46 -0.92 -0.02 -7.00
N GLN A 47 -2.17 -0.27 -6.59
CA GLN A 47 -3.27 -0.57 -7.51
C GLN A 47 -4.32 0.53 -7.51
N HIS A 48 -4.64 1.07 -8.69
CA HIS A 48 -5.76 1.99 -8.85
C HIS A 48 -7.10 1.26 -8.66
N VAL A 49 -8.06 1.87 -7.96
CA VAL A 49 -9.39 1.30 -7.74
C VAL A 49 -10.41 2.01 -8.65
N PRO A 50 -10.86 1.39 -9.77
CA PRO A 50 -11.67 2.07 -10.78
C PRO A 50 -13.04 2.57 -10.30
N ALA A 51 -13.55 2.01 -9.21
CA ALA A 51 -14.83 2.43 -8.61
C ALA A 51 -14.76 3.80 -7.91
N PHE A 52 -13.56 4.36 -7.75
CA PHE A 52 -13.32 5.65 -7.13
C PHE A 52 -12.54 6.54 -8.11
N MET A 53 -12.70 7.86 -7.96
CA MET A 53 -12.11 8.84 -8.89
C MET A 53 -10.57 8.82 -8.85
N ASP A 54 -9.97 9.08 -7.68
CA ASP A 54 -8.52 9.16 -7.51
C ASP A 54 -8.05 8.35 -6.28
N LEU A 55 -8.38 7.06 -6.23
CA LEU A 55 -7.97 6.16 -5.15
C LEU A 55 -7.02 5.09 -5.67
N SER A 56 -5.85 5.02 -5.03
CA SER A 56 -4.94 3.88 -5.13
C SER A 56 -4.83 3.17 -3.79
N VAL A 57 -4.58 1.86 -3.84
CA VAL A 57 -4.42 1.01 -2.66
C VAL A 57 -3.12 0.23 -2.78
N LEU A 58 -2.30 0.29 -1.74
CA LEU A 58 -1.22 -0.66 -1.49
C LEU A 58 -1.72 -1.65 -0.44
N THR A 59 -2.01 -2.87 -0.86
CA THR A 59 -2.44 -3.95 0.03
C THR A 59 -1.30 -4.39 0.96
N SER A 60 -1.59 -5.17 2.01
CA SER A 60 -0.57 -5.60 2.98
C SER A 60 0.44 -6.58 2.38
N GLY A 61 0.06 -7.30 1.33
CA GLY A 61 0.76 -8.46 0.79
C GLY A 61 0.64 -9.70 1.70
N PRO A 62 1.36 -10.79 1.39
CA PRO A 62 1.40 -11.99 2.21
C PRO A 62 1.98 -11.69 3.61
N THR A 63 1.46 -12.36 4.65
CA THR A 63 1.97 -12.19 6.02
C THR A 63 3.45 -12.58 6.11
N PRO A 64 4.36 -11.64 6.45
CA PRO A 64 5.77 -11.93 6.61
C PRO A 64 6.06 -12.51 8.01
N PRO A 65 7.21 -13.18 8.22
CA PRO A 65 7.58 -13.72 9.53
C PRO A 65 7.84 -12.63 10.57
N ASN A 66 8.24 -11.43 10.16
CA ASN A 66 8.68 -10.32 11.01
C ASN A 66 8.06 -8.96 10.62
N PRO A 67 6.73 -8.76 10.74
CA PRO A 67 6.04 -7.54 10.29
C PRO A 67 6.58 -6.23 10.86
N GLN A 68 6.84 -6.21 12.18
CA GLN A 68 7.30 -5.02 12.89
C GLN A 68 8.70 -4.59 12.45
N GLU A 69 9.58 -5.56 12.19
CA GLU A 69 10.93 -5.26 11.72
C GLU A 69 10.89 -4.64 10.33
N LEU A 70 10.03 -5.14 9.42
CA LEU A 70 9.89 -4.56 8.07
C LEU A 70 9.48 -3.09 8.10
N LEU A 71 8.52 -2.72 8.96
CA LEU A 71 8.09 -1.33 9.12
C LEU A 71 9.19 -0.43 9.72
N GLY A 72 10.13 -1.00 10.46
CA GLY A 72 11.27 -0.27 11.02
C GLY A 72 12.41 -0.01 10.01
N ARG A 73 12.35 -0.57 8.80
CA ARG A 73 13.43 -0.45 7.81
C ARG A 73 13.40 0.91 7.10
N GLN A 74 14.59 1.37 6.71
CA GLN A 74 14.76 2.57 5.88
C GLN A 74 13.93 2.52 4.59
N LEU A 75 13.70 1.33 4.03
CA LEU A 75 12.90 1.16 2.84
C LEU A 75 11.44 1.61 3.03
N PHE A 76 10.86 1.45 4.22
CA PHE A 76 9.52 1.97 4.48
C PHE A 76 9.49 3.50 4.49
N VAL A 77 10.52 4.13 5.07
CA VAL A 77 10.68 5.59 5.04
C VAL A 77 10.81 6.08 3.59
N SER A 78 11.61 5.41 2.76
CA SER A 78 11.76 5.73 1.34
C SER A 78 10.45 5.56 0.56
N LEU A 79 9.68 4.51 0.86
CA LEU A 79 8.36 4.30 0.27
C LEU A 79 7.38 5.43 0.63
N LEU A 80 7.35 5.84 1.90
CA LEU A 80 6.51 6.95 2.35
C LEU A 80 6.92 8.28 1.72
N ALA A 81 8.23 8.54 1.58
CA ALA A 81 8.73 9.73 0.90
C ALA A 81 8.30 9.75 -0.59
N TYR A 82 8.46 8.63 -1.29
CA TYR A 82 7.94 8.47 -2.65
C TYR A 82 6.43 8.70 -2.72
N ALA A 83 5.66 8.06 -1.83
CA ALA A 83 4.21 8.22 -1.80
C ALA A 83 3.79 9.68 -1.56
N SER A 84 4.47 10.41 -0.66
CA SER A 84 4.17 11.82 -0.39
C SER A 84 4.45 12.76 -1.57
N HIS A 85 5.27 12.34 -2.53
CA HIS A 85 5.52 13.08 -3.77
C HIS A 85 4.45 12.76 -4.83
N GLU A 86 4.06 11.49 -4.94
CA GLU A 86 3.13 11.02 -5.97
C GLU A 86 1.64 11.23 -5.61
N PHE A 87 1.32 11.29 -4.32
CA PHE A 87 -0.03 11.39 -3.80
C PHE A 87 -0.19 12.64 -2.93
N ASP A 88 -1.40 13.18 -2.89
CA ASP A 88 -1.72 14.37 -2.11
C ASP A 88 -2.06 14.01 -0.65
N VAL A 89 -2.57 12.79 -0.42
CA VAL A 89 -2.98 12.22 0.89
C VAL A 89 -2.70 10.72 0.95
#